data_AF-A0A5B0GBW9-F1
#
_entry.id   AF-A0A5B0GBW9-F1
#
_cell.length_a   1.000
_cell.length_b   1.000
_cell.length_c   1.000
_cell.angle_alpha   90.00
_cell.angle_beta   90.00
_cell.angle_gamma   90.00
#
_symmetry.space_group_name_H-M   'P 1'
#
loop_
_entity.id
_entity.type
_entity.pdbx_description
1 polymer ?
#
loop_
_entity_poly.entity_id
_entity_poly.type
_entity_poly.pdbx_seq_one_letter_code
_entity_poly.pdbx_strand_id
1 'polypeptide(L)'
;MDGTGLTNQEDIDTREPVLDTVDRVSELCFGLFMALTFVGAVSAATAGEGAGRKMFYTALGCNLAWGLADAVMFLVRTLTNRGRRLTLALTVRHELDAAAGIGALREALPRWITPLITDAELELIRARLAAIPDLPHRPRFLRDDLVGAVAIFLIVVFATFPVALPFILFRDVTTALIVSRALTIVMLFGSGMALGRHSGFGGWKAGLAMAALGVVLTMAIIALGG
;
A
#
# COMPACT_ATOMS: atom_id res chain seq x y z
N MET A 1 25.09 -46.66 22.49
CA MET A 1 23.72 -46.18 22.20
C MET A 1 23.47 -45.07 23.19
N ASP A 2 23.38 -43.84 22.69
CA ASP A 2 22.71 -42.67 23.29
C ASP A 2 23.04 -41.48 22.39
N GLY A 3 22.30 -41.38 21.30
CA GLY A 3 22.39 -40.31 20.32
C GLY A 3 21.00 -39.74 20.11
N THR A 4 20.82 -38.49 20.54
CA THR A 4 19.86 -37.47 20.08
C THR A 4 20.09 -36.25 20.99
N GLY A 5 20.95 -35.29 20.65
CA GLY A 5 20.84 -34.53 19.41
C GLY A 5 19.59 -33.64 19.44
N LEU A 6 19.37 -32.88 20.52
CA LEU A 6 18.37 -31.82 20.54
C LEU A 6 18.89 -30.67 19.66
N THR A 7 18.59 -30.81 18.37
CA THR A 7 18.65 -29.79 17.35
C THR A 7 18.08 -28.49 17.86
N ASN A 8 18.91 -27.45 17.78
CA ASN A 8 18.55 -26.05 17.76
C ASN A 8 17.19 -25.87 17.10
N GLN A 9 16.26 -25.28 17.85
CA GLN A 9 15.02 -24.76 17.31
C GLN A 9 15.41 -23.65 16.35
N GLU A 10 15.58 -24.01 15.07
CA GLU A 10 15.78 -23.05 13.99
C GLU A 10 14.62 -22.06 14.06
N ASP A 11 15.02 -20.85 14.36
CA ASP A 11 14.31 -19.59 14.20
C ASP A 11 13.76 -19.53 12.76
N ILE A 12 12.61 -20.15 12.53
CA ILE A 12 11.79 -19.86 11.36
C ILE A 12 11.01 -18.58 11.70
N ASP A 13 11.74 -17.49 11.97
CA ASP A 13 11.29 -16.14 11.70
C ASP A 13 11.30 -15.99 10.18
N THR A 14 10.37 -16.67 9.51
CA THR A 14 9.93 -16.26 8.18
C THR A 14 9.34 -14.88 8.36
N ARG A 15 10.21 -13.87 8.28
CA ARG A 15 9.83 -12.47 8.22
C ARG A 15 8.80 -12.34 7.11
N GLU A 16 7.53 -12.32 7.50
CA GLU A 16 6.46 -11.99 6.57
C GLU A 16 6.83 -10.62 5.97
N PRO A 17 6.82 -10.49 4.63
CA PRO A 17 7.09 -9.20 4.02
C PRO A 17 6.18 -8.16 4.65
N VAL A 18 6.78 -7.13 5.26
CA VAL A 18 6.08 -6.05 5.99
C VAL A 18 4.97 -5.38 5.14
N LEU A 19 5.02 -5.59 3.83
CA LEU A 19 4.07 -5.11 2.83
C LEU A 19 3.90 -6.17 1.73
N ASP A 20 2.66 -6.53 1.43
CA ASP A 20 2.31 -7.29 0.22
C ASP A 20 2.67 -6.45 -1.02
N THR A 21 3.12 -7.12 -2.08
CA THR A 21 3.56 -6.47 -3.32
C THR A 21 2.41 -5.70 -3.97
N VAL A 22 1.18 -6.21 -3.84
CA VAL A 22 -0.04 -5.55 -4.32
C VAL A 22 -0.26 -4.22 -3.61
N ASP A 23 -0.18 -4.20 -2.27
CA ASP A 23 -0.36 -2.98 -1.48
C ASP A 23 0.68 -1.92 -1.84
N ARG A 24 1.96 -2.30 -2.02
CA ARG A 24 3.02 -1.36 -2.41
C ARG A 24 2.72 -0.69 -3.75
N VAL A 25 2.30 -1.49 -4.73
CA VAL A 25 2.08 -1.00 -6.09
C VAL A 25 0.77 -0.22 -6.20
N SER A 26 -0.28 -0.63 -5.49
CA SER A 26 -1.53 0.13 -5.40
C SER A 26 -1.30 1.49 -4.74
N GLU A 27 -0.54 1.55 -3.65
CA GLU A 27 -0.24 2.81 -2.97
C GLU A 27 0.60 3.74 -3.86
N LEU A 28 1.62 3.19 -4.52
CA LEU A 28 2.41 3.90 -5.51
C LEU A 28 1.53 4.52 -6.62
N CYS A 29 0.56 3.75 -7.13
CA CYS A 29 -0.33 4.21 -8.18
C CYS A 29 -1.29 5.29 -7.69
N PHE A 30 -1.84 5.16 -6.47
CA PHE A 30 -2.66 6.20 -5.85
C PHE A 30 -1.86 7.51 -5.69
N GLY A 31 -0.62 7.43 -5.23
CA GLY A 31 0.25 8.60 -5.10
C GLY A 31 0.60 9.25 -6.45
N LEU A 32 0.83 8.46 -7.50
CA LEU A 32 1.06 8.97 -8.85
C LEU A 32 -0.17 9.70 -9.43
N PHE A 33 -1.38 9.15 -9.25
CA PHE A 33 -2.62 9.80 -9.72
C PHE A 33 -2.91 11.11 -8.99
N MET A 34 -2.66 11.17 -7.69
CA MET A 34 -2.84 12.39 -6.89
C MET A 34 -1.80 13.46 -7.21
N ALA A 35 -0.52 13.09 -7.32
CA ALA A 35 0.54 14.01 -7.72
C ALA A 35 0.26 14.62 -9.10
N LEU A 36 -0.19 13.81 -10.06
CA LEU A 36 -0.56 14.28 -11.40
C LEU A 36 -1.70 15.32 -11.36
N THR A 37 -2.71 15.08 -10.53
CA THR A 37 -3.87 15.98 -10.35
C THR A 37 -3.47 17.30 -9.70
N PHE A 38 -2.65 17.24 -8.65
CA PHE A 38 -2.26 18.44 -7.91
C PHE A 38 -1.22 19.28 -8.66
N VAL A 39 -0.25 18.64 -9.32
CA VAL A 39 0.70 19.34 -10.21
C VAL A 39 -0.04 20.00 -11.37
N GLY A 40 -1.07 19.35 -11.92
CA GLY A 40 -1.97 19.97 -12.90
C GLY A 40 -2.73 21.18 -12.36
N ALA A 41 -3.31 21.07 -11.16
CA ALA A 41 -4.03 22.18 -10.53
C ALA A 41 -3.12 23.37 -10.15
N VAL A 42 -1.87 23.11 -9.74
CA VAL A 42 -0.89 24.16 -9.44
C VAL A 42 -0.33 24.78 -10.73
N SER A 43 -0.10 23.97 -11.77
CA SER A 43 0.29 24.42 -13.12
C SER A 43 -0.72 25.45 -13.66
N ALA A 44 -2.02 25.19 -13.49
CA ALA A 44 -3.12 26.10 -13.84
C ALA A 44 -3.02 27.48 -13.15
N ALA A 45 -2.51 27.50 -11.92
CA ALA A 45 -2.57 28.66 -11.03
C ALA A 45 -1.29 29.53 -11.06
N THR A 46 -0.17 29.03 -11.60
CA THR A 46 1.11 29.74 -11.59
C THR A 46 1.59 30.13 -12.99
N ALA A 47 1.30 31.35 -13.43
CA ALA A 47 1.89 31.97 -14.63
C ALA A 47 2.77 33.17 -14.25
N GLY A 48 4.05 33.20 -14.67
CA GLY A 48 4.97 34.34 -14.47
C GLY A 48 6.47 34.01 -14.50
N GLU A 49 7.34 35.02 -14.48
CA GLU A 49 8.80 34.82 -14.45
C GLU A 49 9.27 34.01 -13.22
N GLY A 50 10.15 33.04 -13.46
CA GLY A 50 10.57 32.05 -12.45
C GLY A 50 9.56 30.93 -12.17
N ALA A 51 8.51 30.78 -13.00
CA ALA A 51 7.50 29.73 -12.88
C ALA A 51 8.09 28.33 -12.75
N GLY A 52 9.08 27.95 -13.56
CA GLY A 52 9.67 26.60 -13.52
C GLY A 52 10.25 26.22 -12.15
N ARG A 53 10.96 27.14 -11.48
CA ARG A 53 11.55 26.87 -10.15
C ARG A 53 10.50 26.88 -9.04
N LYS A 54 9.52 27.78 -9.10
CA LYS A 54 8.40 27.77 -8.14
C LYS A 54 7.57 26.50 -8.29
N MET A 55 7.27 26.11 -9.52
CA MET A 55 6.52 24.91 -9.87
C MET A 55 7.26 23.64 -9.44
N PHE A 56 8.59 23.59 -9.61
CA PHE A 56 9.41 22.50 -9.07
C PHE A 56 9.35 22.42 -7.54
N TYR A 57 9.55 23.53 -6.81
CA TYR A 57 9.46 23.51 -5.34
C TYR A 57 8.06 23.17 -4.85
N THR A 58 7.01 23.64 -5.52
CA THR A 58 5.63 23.28 -5.18
C THR A 58 5.35 21.80 -5.46
N ALA A 59 5.80 21.26 -6.60
CA ALA A 59 5.67 19.85 -6.93
C ALA A 59 6.45 18.97 -5.93
N LEU A 60 7.67 19.36 -5.58
CA LEU A 60 8.50 18.66 -4.61
C LEU A 60 7.90 18.71 -3.19
N GLY A 61 7.46 19.88 -2.73
CA GLY A 61 6.82 20.04 -1.42
C GLY A 61 5.52 19.25 -1.30
N CYS A 62 4.69 19.28 -2.35
CA CYS A 62 3.48 18.46 -2.44
C CYS A 62 3.82 16.97 -2.38
N ASN A 63 4.86 16.55 -3.11
CA ASN A 63 5.28 15.17 -3.14
C ASN A 63 5.75 14.64 -1.77
N LEU A 64 6.57 15.41 -1.06
CA LEU A 64 7.04 15.05 0.28
C LEU A 64 5.88 14.98 1.28
N ALA A 65 4.97 15.96 1.24
CA ALA A 65 3.79 15.96 2.10
C ALA A 65 2.88 14.75 1.81
N TRP A 66 2.74 14.38 0.55
CA TRP A 66 1.97 13.22 0.15
C TRP A 66 2.60 11.90 0.60
N GLY A 67 3.89 11.69 0.33
CA GLY A 67 4.60 10.49 0.80
C GLY A 67 4.51 10.33 2.33
N LEU A 68 4.49 11.44 3.08
CA LEU A 68 4.28 11.41 4.53
C LEU A 68 2.86 10.97 4.90
N ALA A 69 1.84 11.45 4.19
CA ALA A 69 0.46 11.03 4.40
C ALA A 69 0.28 9.52 4.14
N ASP A 70 0.86 9.00 3.05
CA ASP A 70 0.82 7.55 2.74
C ASP A 70 1.53 6.73 3.82
N ALA A 71 2.69 7.17 4.30
CA ALA A 71 3.39 6.52 5.40
C ALA A 71 2.56 6.47 6.69
N VAL A 72 1.86 7.55 7.02
CA VAL A 72 0.93 7.60 8.17
C VAL A 72 -0.26 6.68 7.93
N MET A 73 -0.86 6.70 6.74
CA MET A 73 -2.00 5.85 6.40
C MET A 73 -1.64 4.37 6.42
N PHE A 74 -0.43 4.01 6.00
CA PHE A 74 0.11 2.66 6.19
C PHE A 74 0.16 2.27 7.66
N LEU A 75 0.72 3.12 8.53
CA LEU A 75 0.76 2.87 9.97
C LEU A 75 -0.65 2.69 10.55
N VAL A 76 -1.59 3.56 10.16
CA VAL A 76 -3.00 3.47 10.59
C VAL A 76 -3.62 2.16 10.12
N ARG A 77 -3.41 1.76 8.87
CA ARG A 77 -3.94 0.50 8.31
C ARG A 77 -3.36 -0.71 9.04
N THR A 78 -2.05 -0.73 9.28
CA THR A 78 -1.36 -1.79 10.01
C THR A 78 -1.86 -1.89 11.45
N LEU A 79 -2.00 -0.76 12.14
CA LEU A 79 -2.53 -0.73 13.50
C LEU A 79 -4.00 -1.18 13.56
N THR A 80 -4.82 -0.73 12.62
CA THR A 80 -6.25 -1.08 12.53
C THR A 80 -6.43 -2.56 12.23
N ASN A 81 -5.64 -3.13 11.31
CA ASN A 81 -5.70 -4.54 10.97
C ASN A 81 -5.23 -5.41 12.15
N ARG A 82 -4.14 -5.03 12.81
CA ARG A 82 -3.67 -5.69 14.04
C ARG A 82 -4.69 -5.59 15.16
N GLY A 83 -5.32 -4.42 15.33
CA GLY A 83 -6.40 -4.19 16.28
C GLY A 83 -7.60 -5.10 16.02
N ARG A 84 -8.07 -5.18 14.77
CA ARG A 84 -9.17 -6.07 14.39
C ARG A 84 -8.86 -7.55 14.64
N ARG A 85 -7.66 -8.00 14.29
CA ARG A 85 -7.19 -9.38 14.58
C ARG A 85 -7.17 -9.65 16.08
N LEU A 86 -6.68 -8.70 16.87
CA LEU A 86 -6.64 -8.81 18.33
C LEU A 86 -8.05 -8.81 18.94
N THR A 87 -8.95 -7.94 18.49
CA THR A 87 -10.34 -7.91 18.95
C THR A 87 -11.02 -9.24 18.68
N LEU A 88 -10.86 -9.81 17.47
CA LEU A 88 -11.40 -11.13 17.15
C LEU A 88 -10.87 -12.21 18.11
N ALA A 89 -9.56 -12.21 18.37
CA ALA A 89 -8.96 -13.19 19.27
C ALA A 89 -9.40 -13.01 20.73
N LEU A 90 -9.61 -11.77 21.18
CA LEU A 90 -10.14 -11.47 22.51
C LEU A 90 -11.61 -11.87 22.64
N THR A 91 -12.45 -11.58 21.63
CA THR A 91 -13.86 -12.01 21.58
C THR A 91 -13.95 -13.53 21.69
N VAL A 92 -13.20 -14.25 20.86
CA VAL A 92 -13.17 -15.71 20.87
C VAL A 92 -12.70 -16.28 22.22
N ARG A 93 -11.79 -15.60 22.92
CA ARG A 93 -11.31 -16.01 24.24
C ARG A 93 -12.28 -15.68 25.39
N HIS A 94 -13.00 -14.56 25.31
CA HIS A 94 -13.93 -14.13 26.36
C HIS A 94 -15.30 -14.81 26.26
N GLU A 95 -15.65 -15.32 25.08
CA GLU A 95 -16.89 -16.05 24.89
C GLU A 95 -16.87 -17.38 25.65
N LEU A 96 -17.76 -17.48 26.65
CA LEU A 96 -17.98 -18.70 27.43
C LEU A 96 -18.76 -19.75 26.64
N ASP A 97 -19.49 -19.33 25.61
CA ASP A 97 -20.26 -20.18 24.71
C ASP A 97 -19.44 -20.54 23.45
N ALA A 98 -19.25 -21.84 23.23
CA ALA A 98 -18.50 -22.36 22.09
C ALA A 98 -19.20 -22.00 20.76
N ALA A 99 -20.55 -21.97 20.73
CA ALA A 99 -21.30 -21.66 19.51
C ALA A 99 -21.12 -20.20 19.07
N ALA A 100 -21.16 -19.25 20.01
CA ALA A 100 -20.88 -17.84 19.74
C ALA A 100 -19.43 -17.60 19.27
N GLY A 101 -18.45 -18.29 19.84
CA GLY A 101 -17.05 -18.22 19.40
C GLY A 101 -16.81 -18.79 17.99
N ILE A 102 -17.48 -19.89 17.63
CA ILE A 102 -17.45 -20.46 16.28
C ILE A 102 -18.09 -19.48 15.28
N GLY A 103 -19.20 -18.83 15.64
CA GLY A 103 -19.84 -17.80 14.82
C GLY A 103 -18.90 -16.63 14.48
N ALA A 104 -18.22 -16.08 15.49
CA ALA A 104 -17.25 -14.99 15.28
C ALA A 104 -16.08 -15.39 14.38
N LEU A 105 -15.56 -16.62 14.51
CA LEU A 105 -14.52 -17.16 13.61
C LEU A 105 -15.05 -17.33 12.18
N ARG A 106 -16.28 -17.81 12.04
CA ARG A 106 -16.94 -18.04 10.75
C ARG A 106 -17.17 -16.73 9.99
N GLU A 107 -17.54 -15.66 10.68
CA GLU A 107 -17.70 -14.32 10.11
C GLU A 107 -16.36 -13.67 9.71
N ALA A 108 -15.28 -14.01 10.42
CA ALA A 108 -13.94 -13.51 10.10
C ALA A 108 -13.31 -14.21 8.89
N LEU A 109 -13.80 -15.39 8.50
CA LEU A 109 -13.29 -16.13 7.34
C LEU A 109 -13.64 -15.45 6.02
N PRO A 110 -12.74 -15.48 5.02
CA PRO A 110 -13.08 -15.11 3.66
C PRO A 110 -14.27 -15.94 3.14
N ARG A 111 -15.24 -15.28 2.50
CA ARG A 111 -16.51 -15.90 2.04
C ARG A 111 -16.34 -17.18 1.21
N TRP A 112 -15.25 -17.30 0.47
CA TRP A 112 -14.97 -18.47 -0.36
C TRP A 112 -14.48 -19.69 0.44
N ILE A 113 -13.94 -19.47 1.65
CA ILE A 113 -13.47 -20.52 2.58
C ILE A 113 -14.59 -20.96 3.52
N THR A 114 -15.51 -20.07 3.89
CA THR A 114 -16.63 -20.35 4.80
C THR A 114 -17.37 -21.67 4.53
N PRO A 115 -17.70 -22.06 3.28
CA PRO A 115 -18.37 -23.34 3.03
C PRO A 115 -17.45 -24.57 3.08
N LEU A 116 -16.13 -24.39 3.05
CA LEU A 116 -15.13 -25.46 3.05
C LEU A 116 -14.74 -25.90 4.46
N ILE A 117 -15.01 -25.09 5.48
CA ILE A 117 -14.61 -25.35 6.86
C ILE A 117 -15.83 -25.72 7.72
N THR A 118 -15.70 -26.85 8.41
CA THR A 118 -16.70 -27.37 9.34
C THR A 118 -16.63 -26.71 10.72
N ASP A 119 -17.73 -26.76 11.47
CA ASP A 119 -17.75 -26.23 12.84
C ASP A 119 -16.78 -26.96 13.78
N ALA A 120 -16.51 -28.25 13.54
CA ALA A 120 -15.54 -29.03 14.30
C ALA A 120 -14.09 -28.52 14.12
N GLU A 121 -13.73 -28.10 12.91
CA GLU A 121 -12.42 -27.51 12.62
C GLU A 121 -12.30 -26.10 13.22
N LEU A 122 -13.39 -25.31 13.14
CA LEU A 122 -13.45 -24.00 13.80
C LEU A 122 -13.32 -24.12 15.32
N GLU A 123 -13.92 -25.15 15.92
CA GLU A 123 -13.79 -25.41 17.35
C GLU A 123 -12.34 -25.76 17.75
N LEU A 124 -11.63 -26.54 16.93
CA LEU A 124 -10.21 -26.81 17.14
C LEU A 124 -9.37 -25.52 17.12
N ILE A 125 -9.68 -24.62 16.18
CA ILE A 125 -9.03 -23.30 16.08
C ILE A 125 -9.36 -22.44 17.30
N ARG A 126 -10.63 -22.41 17.72
CA ARG A 126 -11.11 -21.70 18.91
C ARG A 126 -10.37 -22.15 20.17
N ALA A 127 -10.28 -23.47 20.39
CA ALA A 127 -9.61 -24.07 21.53
C ALA A 127 -8.11 -23.74 21.56
N ARG A 128 -7.44 -23.81 20.40
CA ARG A 128 -6.02 -23.41 20.27
C ARG A 128 -5.82 -21.92 20.54
N LEU A 129 -6.71 -21.07 20.06
CA LEU A 129 -6.65 -19.62 20.26
C LEU A 129 -6.87 -19.23 21.73
N ALA A 130 -7.79 -19.92 22.41
CA ALA A 130 -8.02 -19.75 23.85
C ALA A 130 -6.83 -20.20 24.71
N ALA A 131 -6.05 -21.17 24.24
CA ALA A 131 -4.86 -21.68 24.91
C ALA A 131 -3.60 -20.81 24.70
N ILE A 132 -3.66 -19.73 23.91
CA ILE A 132 -2.51 -18.85 23.71
C ILE A 132 -2.26 -18.04 25.01
N PRO A 133 -1.10 -18.21 25.66
CA PRO A 133 -0.85 -17.68 27.00
C PRO A 133 -0.70 -16.15 27.02
N ASP A 134 -0.21 -15.53 25.94
CA ASP A 134 0.13 -14.10 25.91
C ASP A 134 -0.50 -13.36 24.72
N LEU A 135 -1.82 -13.12 24.78
CA LEU A 135 -2.42 -12.15 23.88
C LEU A 135 -2.06 -10.71 24.33
N PRO A 136 -1.49 -9.87 23.45
CA PRO A 136 -1.23 -8.49 23.79
C PRO A 136 -2.53 -7.74 24.09
N HIS A 137 -2.56 -6.92 25.14
CA HIS A 137 -3.79 -6.25 25.59
C HIS A 137 -4.20 -5.06 24.69
N ARG A 138 -3.27 -4.55 23.87
CA ARG A 138 -3.50 -3.45 22.92
C ARG A 138 -2.64 -3.65 21.67
N PRO A 139 -3.14 -3.26 20.49
CA PRO A 139 -2.31 -3.19 19.30
C PRO A 139 -1.24 -2.11 19.51
N ARG A 140 0.03 -2.46 19.31
CA ARG A 140 1.17 -1.54 19.42
C ARG A 140 1.91 -1.48 18.09
N PHE A 141 2.53 -0.33 17.83
CA PHE A 141 3.50 -0.21 16.75
C PHE A 141 4.76 -1.01 17.08
N LEU A 142 5.19 -1.83 16.13
CA LEU A 142 6.49 -2.48 16.13
C LEU A 142 7.48 -1.65 15.31
N ARG A 143 8.78 -1.89 15.53
CA ARG A 143 9.84 -1.22 14.76
C ARG A 143 9.71 -1.51 13.27
N ASP A 144 9.26 -2.70 12.91
CA ASP A 144 9.06 -3.09 11.52
C ASP A 144 7.96 -2.29 10.83
N ASP A 145 6.92 -1.88 11.58
CA ASP A 145 5.84 -1.03 11.04
C ASP A 145 6.39 0.35 10.65
N LEU A 146 7.32 0.91 11.46
CA LEU A 146 8.02 2.17 11.16
C LEU A 146 8.95 2.02 9.95
N VAL A 147 9.67 0.90 9.84
CA VAL A 147 10.51 0.60 8.67
C VAL A 147 9.66 0.49 7.41
N GLY A 148 8.50 -0.15 7.49
CA GLY A 148 7.53 -0.23 6.39
C GLY A 148 7.01 1.16 5.97
N ALA A 149 6.66 2.00 6.94
CA ALA A 149 6.21 3.38 6.68
C ALA A 149 7.30 4.22 5.99
N VAL A 150 8.55 4.12 6.46
CA VAL A 150 9.70 4.79 5.82
C VAL A 150 9.94 4.23 4.42
N ALA A 151 9.82 2.92 4.22
CA ALA A 151 9.97 2.31 2.90
C ALA A 151 8.93 2.84 1.91
N ILE A 152 7.66 2.96 2.31
CA ILE A 152 6.60 3.53 1.46
C ILE A 152 6.89 5.00 1.17
N PHE A 153 7.22 5.79 2.19
CA PHE A 153 7.61 7.19 2.02
C PHE A 153 8.70 7.34 0.95
N LEU A 154 9.79 6.57 1.08
CA LEU A 154 10.91 6.62 0.15
C LEU A 154 10.52 6.14 -1.25
N ILE A 155 9.73 5.07 -1.37
CA ILE A 155 9.23 4.57 -2.66
C ILE A 155 8.41 5.66 -3.36
N VAL A 156 7.48 6.30 -2.65
CA VAL A 156 6.61 7.35 -3.20
C VAL A 156 7.45 8.56 -3.65
N VAL A 157 8.37 9.03 -2.81
CA VAL A 157 9.24 10.17 -3.13
C VAL A 157 10.18 9.87 -4.29
N PHE A 158 10.83 8.70 -4.31
CA PHE A 158 11.75 8.36 -5.38
C PHE A 158 11.06 8.02 -6.69
N ALA A 159 9.84 7.47 -6.68
CA ALA A 159 9.11 7.17 -7.91
C ALA A 159 8.58 8.43 -8.61
N THR A 160 8.44 9.53 -7.88
CA THR A 160 7.86 10.77 -8.38
C THR A 160 8.92 11.84 -8.69
N PHE A 161 10.11 11.70 -8.12
CA PHE A 161 11.25 12.56 -8.44
C PHE A 161 11.60 12.58 -9.95
N PRO A 162 11.63 11.45 -10.69
CA PRO A 162 11.82 11.46 -12.14
C PRO A 162 10.77 12.28 -12.88
N VAL A 163 9.53 12.28 -12.39
CA VAL A 163 8.40 13.03 -12.99
C VAL A 163 8.56 14.54 -12.78
N ALA A 164 9.18 14.97 -11.68
CA ALA A 164 9.47 16.38 -11.39
C ALA A 164 10.76 16.89 -12.06
N LEU A 165 11.68 16.01 -12.43
CA LEU A 165 12.98 16.36 -13.01
C LEU A 165 12.90 17.22 -14.30
N PRO A 166 11.95 17.00 -15.24
CA PRO A 166 11.81 17.83 -16.44
C PRO A 166 11.65 19.33 -16.16
N PHE A 167 11.06 19.72 -15.03
CA PHE A 167 10.86 21.13 -14.68
C PHE A 167 12.15 21.86 -14.30
N ILE A 168 13.24 21.14 -13.99
CA ILE A 168 14.58 21.72 -13.81
C ILE A 168 15.37 21.71 -15.11
N LEU A 169 15.22 20.64 -15.90
CA LEU A 169 16.01 20.43 -17.11
C LEU A 169 15.55 21.31 -18.28
N PHE A 170 14.24 21.55 -18.41
CA PHE A 170 13.67 22.33 -19.50
C PHE A 170 13.28 23.73 -19.03
N ARG A 171 13.74 24.76 -19.74
CA ARG A 171 13.33 26.16 -19.50
C ARG A 171 11.93 26.46 -19.99
N ASP A 172 11.49 25.78 -21.06
CA ASP A 172 10.12 25.88 -21.56
C ASP A 172 9.19 24.98 -20.73
N VAL A 173 8.21 25.61 -20.09
CA VAL A 173 7.24 24.95 -19.21
C VAL A 173 6.36 23.97 -20.01
N THR A 174 6.04 24.30 -21.26
CA THR A 174 5.21 23.46 -22.13
C THR A 174 5.91 22.14 -22.44
N THR A 175 7.19 22.22 -22.83
CA THR A 175 8.02 21.03 -23.06
C THR A 175 8.22 20.22 -21.77
N ALA A 176 8.46 20.87 -20.63
CA ALA A 176 8.60 20.20 -19.34
C ALA A 176 7.34 19.39 -18.97
N LEU A 177 6.16 19.97 -19.16
CA LEU A 177 4.86 19.34 -18.91
C LEU A 177 4.64 18.10 -19.79
N ILE A 178 4.93 18.21 -21.09
CA ILE A 178 4.77 17.07 -22.03
C ILE A 178 5.67 15.91 -21.62
N VAL A 179 6.95 16.19 -21.34
CA VAL A 179 7.92 15.17 -20.94
C VAL A 179 7.53 14.53 -19.59
N SER A 180 7.09 15.34 -18.62
CA SER A 180 6.62 14.86 -17.32
C SER A 180 5.39 13.95 -17.43
N ARG A 181 4.40 14.35 -18.23
CA ARG A 181 3.18 13.56 -18.51
C ARG A 181 3.52 12.23 -19.20
N ALA A 182 4.39 12.27 -20.22
CA ALA A 182 4.85 11.06 -20.91
C ALA A 182 5.56 10.09 -19.97
N LEU A 183 6.47 10.60 -19.13
CA LEU A 183 7.19 9.79 -18.15
C LEU A 183 6.24 9.15 -17.13
N THR A 184 5.25 9.91 -16.66
CA THR A 184 4.23 9.40 -15.73
C THR A 184 3.46 8.22 -16.32
N ILE A 185 3.03 8.32 -17.59
CA ILE A 185 2.30 7.25 -18.28
C ILE A 185 3.18 6.00 -18.41
N VAL A 186 4.46 6.15 -18.74
CA VAL A 186 5.42 5.02 -18.83
C VAL A 186 5.61 4.36 -17.47
N MET A 187 5.74 5.14 -16.40
CA MET A 187 5.90 4.62 -15.04
C MET A 187 4.63 3.92 -14.54
N LEU A 188 3.44 4.45 -14.86
CA LEU A 188 2.15 3.81 -14.57
C LEU A 188 1.99 2.49 -15.32
N PHE A 189 2.41 2.45 -16.59
CA PHE A 189 2.41 1.23 -17.39
C PHE A 189 3.32 0.15 -16.77
N GLY A 190 4.57 0.51 -16.44
CA GLY A 190 5.52 -0.40 -15.79
C GLY A 190 5.02 -0.92 -14.45
N SER A 191 4.48 -0.04 -13.61
CA SER A 191 3.89 -0.39 -12.31
C SER A 191 2.68 -1.31 -12.48
N GLY A 192 1.78 -1.01 -13.42
CA GLY A 192 0.63 -1.84 -13.72
C GLY A 192 1.01 -3.22 -14.26
N MET A 193 2.09 -3.33 -15.05
CA MET A 193 2.62 -4.61 -15.48
C MET A 193 3.17 -5.45 -14.32
N ALA A 194 3.91 -4.82 -13.41
CA ALA A 194 4.41 -5.47 -12.21
C ALA A 194 3.24 -5.99 -11.35
N LEU A 195 2.18 -5.18 -11.19
CA LEU A 195 0.98 -5.55 -10.45
C LEU A 195 0.25 -6.74 -11.09
N GLY A 196 -0.03 -6.67 -12.39
CA GLY A 196 -0.75 -7.74 -13.08
C GLY A 196 -0.02 -9.08 -13.02
N ARG A 197 1.32 -9.06 -13.11
CA ARG A 197 2.12 -10.30 -12.94
C ARG A 197 1.93 -10.94 -11.55
N HIS A 198 1.73 -10.15 -10.50
CA HIS A 198 1.51 -10.66 -9.14
C HIS A 198 0.05 -11.06 -8.88
N SER A 199 -0.92 -10.38 -9.50
CA SER A 199 -2.36 -10.64 -9.30
C SER A 199 -2.94 -11.74 -10.20
N GLY A 200 -2.13 -12.42 -11.01
CA GLY A 200 -2.59 -13.45 -11.96
C GLY A 200 -3.31 -12.91 -13.20
N PHE A 201 -3.55 -11.61 -13.28
CA PHE A 201 -4.07 -10.92 -14.46
C PHE A 201 -2.92 -10.59 -15.41
N GLY A 202 -2.86 -11.20 -16.60
CA GLY A 202 -1.75 -11.05 -17.55
C GLY A 202 -1.18 -9.62 -17.60
N GLY A 203 0.09 -9.46 -17.17
CA GLY A 203 0.69 -8.17 -16.80
C GLY A 203 0.50 -7.04 -17.80
N TRP A 204 0.53 -7.35 -19.10
CA TRP A 204 0.28 -6.37 -20.17
C TRP A 204 -1.10 -5.72 -20.11
N LYS A 205 -2.15 -6.46 -19.76
CA LYS A 205 -3.52 -5.92 -19.65
C LYS A 205 -3.62 -4.94 -18.49
N ALA A 206 -3.03 -5.29 -17.34
CA ALA A 206 -3.01 -4.42 -16.16
C ALA A 206 -2.17 -3.16 -16.42
N GLY A 207 -0.99 -3.28 -17.05
CA GLY A 207 -0.18 -2.15 -17.48
C GLY A 207 -0.94 -1.20 -18.40
N LEU A 208 -1.59 -1.74 -19.44
CA LEU A 208 -2.35 -0.93 -20.38
C LEU A 208 -3.55 -0.24 -19.73
N ALA A 209 -4.26 -0.92 -18.84
CA ALA A 209 -5.38 -0.34 -18.08
C ALA A 209 -4.91 0.84 -17.20
N MET A 210 -3.77 0.68 -16.51
CA MET A 210 -3.20 1.73 -15.66
C MET A 210 -2.71 2.93 -16.48
N ALA A 211 -2.09 2.68 -17.63
CA ALA A 211 -1.69 3.74 -18.56
C ALA A 211 -2.91 4.49 -19.12
N ALA A 212 -3.95 3.77 -19.53
CA ALA A 212 -5.19 4.35 -20.02
C ALA A 212 -5.87 5.23 -18.95
N LEU A 213 -5.89 4.77 -17.69
CA LEU A 213 -6.42 5.56 -16.58
C LEU A 213 -5.60 6.84 -16.33
N GLY A 214 -4.26 6.75 -16.43
CA GLY A 214 -3.38 7.92 -16.38
C GLY A 214 -3.63 8.92 -17.51
N VAL A 215 -3.86 8.45 -18.73
CA VAL A 215 -4.22 9.30 -19.88
C VAL A 215 -5.57 9.98 -19.66
N VAL A 216 -6.60 9.24 -19.24
CA VAL A 216 -7.93 9.79 -18.95
C VAL A 216 -7.85 10.86 -17.88
N LEU A 217 -7.12 10.60 -16.79
CA LEU A 217 -6.92 11.57 -15.72
C LEU A 217 -6.18 12.82 -16.21
N THR A 218 -5.13 12.66 -17.02
CA THR A 218 -4.41 13.78 -17.64
C THR A 218 -5.35 14.63 -18.50
N MET A 219 -6.19 14.01 -19.31
CA MET A 219 -7.14 14.72 -20.16
C MET A 219 -8.19 15.47 -19.34
N ALA A 220 -8.68 14.88 -18.25
CA ALA A 220 -9.61 15.54 -17.35
C ALA A 220 -8.99 16.77 -16.69
N ILE A 221 -7.74 16.68 -16.23
CA ILE A 221 -6.98 17.80 -15.65
C ILE A 221 -6.83 18.94 -16.66
N ILE A 222 -6.47 18.63 -17.90
CA ILE A 222 -6.35 19.63 -18.98
C ILE A 222 -7.70 20.31 -19.23
N ALA A 223 -8.79 19.54 -19.26
CA ALA A 223 -10.14 20.08 -19.45
C ALA A 223 -10.59 20.99 -18.29
N LEU A 224 -10.08 20.74 -17.07
CA LEU A 224 -10.32 21.54 -15.86
C LEU A 224 -9.42 22.78 -15.75
N GLY A 225 -8.52 23.01 -16.73
CA GLY A 225 -7.69 24.22 -16.83
C GLY A 225 -6.24 24.08 -16.37
N GLY A 226 -5.71 22.85 -16.23
CA GLY A 226 -4.33 22.56 -15.78
C GLY A 226 -3.31 22.12 -16.83
#